data_AF-A0A537TH73-F1
#
_entry.id   AF-A0A537TH73-F1
#
_cell.length_a   1.000
_cell.length_b   1.000
_cell.length_c   1.000
_cell.angle_alpha   90.00
_cell.angle_beta   90.00
_cell.angle_gamma   90.00
#
_symmetry.space_group_name_H-M   'P 1'
#
loop_
_entity.id
_entity.type
_entity.pdbx_description
1 polymer ?
#
loop_
_entity_poly.entity_id
_entity_poly.type
_entity_poly.pdbx_seq_one_letter_code
_entity_poly.pdbx_strand_id
1 'polypeptide(L)'
;MPPDRRTIAVGRRELRAFALGGLLAALLLALVVPPLALLHRQELPLERSLANATVTLVARLSAGSAANPVGPGAHVTDAGRFAYLGSCATCHGAKGDGRGAFGRDTYPDAADLTSPNTVAKTDAELFWIIKNGLAFTAMPGFGRVYPDQNIWELVSYVRALQEGKGTAVTIPMATREQLAFADLAGAKAQRGAAIYLAMACAECHGPIGNAPGELSLAGPSEASAIRGGGLGMPAYPPDRLSEAELDDLLTFVATLRGR
;
A
#
# COMPACT_ATOMS: atom_id res chain seq x y z
N MET A 1 -53.89 -7.22 -59.25
CA MET A 1 -54.21 -6.79 -57.88
C MET A 1 -52.88 -6.39 -57.22
N PRO A 2 -52.51 -5.09 -57.19
CA PRO A 2 -51.26 -4.68 -56.56
C PRO A 2 -51.45 -4.60 -55.04
N PRO A 3 -50.42 -4.89 -54.23
CA PRO A 3 -50.53 -4.82 -52.78
C PRO A 3 -50.57 -3.35 -52.33
N ASP A 4 -51.59 -3.02 -51.53
CA ASP A 4 -51.77 -1.72 -50.85
C ASP A 4 -50.58 -1.47 -49.90
N ARG A 5 -49.59 -0.68 -50.34
CA ARG A 5 -48.50 -0.19 -49.49
C ARG A 5 -49.04 0.93 -48.61
N ARG A 6 -49.66 0.56 -47.48
CA ARG A 6 -49.95 1.50 -46.40
C ARG A 6 -48.63 1.98 -45.79
N THR A 7 -48.20 3.17 -46.18
CA THR A 7 -47.13 3.90 -45.50
C THR A 7 -47.61 4.27 -44.10
N ILE A 8 -47.00 3.68 -43.07
CA ILE A 8 -47.26 4.02 -41.67
C ILE A 8 -46.70 5.44 -41.44
N ALA A 9 -47.57 6.44 -41.51
CA ALA A 9 -47.22 7.81 -41.15
C ALA A 9 -47.14 7.90 -39.62
N VAL A 10 -45.93 7.87 -39.07
CA VAL A 10 -45.71 8.06 -37.63
C VAL A 10 -46.09 9.50 -37.26
N GLY A 11 -47.18 9.66 -36.50
CA GLY A 11 -47.69 10.96 -36.13
C GLY A 11 -46.73 11.73 -35.21
N ARG A 12 -46.73 13.07 -35.29
CA ARG A 12 -45.92 13.94 -34.40
C ARG A 12 -46.08 13.63 -32.90
N ARG A 13 -47.22 13.05 -32.50
CA ARG A 13 -47.52 12.64 -31.12
C ARG A 13 -46.73 11.39 -30.72
N GLU A 14 -46.62 10.41 -31.62
CA GLU A 14 -45.79 9.21 -31.46
C GLU A 14 -44.31 9.60 -31.36
N LEU A 15 -43.82 10.49 -32.25
CA LEU A 15 -42.44 11.00 -32.19
C LEU A 15 -42.12 11.67 -30.86
N ARG A 16 -43.05 12.47 -30.31
CA ARG A 16 -42.88 13.15 -29.01
C ARG A 16 -42.86 12.15 -27.86
N ALA A 17 -43.72 11.13 -27.89
CA ALA A 17 -43.75 10.08 -26.86
C ALA A 17 -42.44 9.28 -26.84
N PHE A 18 -41.92 8.89 -28.02
CA PHE A 18 -40.62 8.23 -28.14
C PHE A 18 -39.47 9.11 -27.63
N ALA A 19 -39.44 10.40 -27.99
CA ALA A 19 -38.42 11.32 -27.52
C ALA A 19 -38.46 11.51 -26.00
N LEU A 20 -39.66 11.65 -25.42
CA LEU A 20 -39.84 11.80 -23.97
C LEU A 20 -39.44 10.51 -23.23
N GLY A 21 -39.80 9.34 -23.77
CA GLY A 21 -39.40 8.04 -23.23
C GLY A 21 -37.88 7.85 -23.25
N GLY A 22 -37.21 8.25 -24.34
CA GLY A 22 -35.75 8.23 -24.44
C GLY A 22 -35.07 9.15 -23.42
N LEU A 23 -35.60 10.37 -23.23
CA LEU A 23 -35.11 11.30 -22.21
C LEU A 23 -35.28 10.76 -20.78
N LEU A 24 -36.45 10.17 -20.47
CA LEU A 24 -36.70 9.56 -19.17
C LEU A 24 -35.79 8.36 -18.91
N ALA A 25 -35.56 7.51 -19.92
CA ALA A 25 -34.62 6.39 -19.82
C ALA A 25 -33.17 6.86 -19.59
N ALA A 26 -32.73 7.91 -20.30
CA ALA A 26 -31.41 8.50 -20.10
C ALA A 26 -31.25 9.11 -18.70
N LEU A 27 -32.29 9.79 -18.19
CA LEU A 27 -32.30 10.35 -16.83
C LEU A 27 -32.24 9.25 -15.77
N LEU A 28 -33.03 8.18 -15.94
CA LEU A 28 -33.00 7.01 -15.05
C LEU A 28 -31.62 6.35 -15.05
N LEU A 29 -31.01 6.14 -16.23
CA LEU A 29 -29.66 5.62 -16.32
C LEU A 29 -28.65 6.54 -15.61
N ALA A 30 -28.74 7.86 -15.80
CA ALA A 30 -27.86 8.83 -15.14
C ALA A 30 -28.04 8.88 -13.60
N LEU A 31 -29.23 8.55 -13.10
CA LEU A 31 -29.51 8.51 -11.66
C LEU A 31 -29.16 7.17 -11.01
N VAL A 32 -29.20 6.06 -11.75
CA VAL A 32 -29.04 4.70 -11.21
C VAL A 32 -27.62 4.16 -11.44
N VAL A 33 -27.04 4.40 -12.61
CA VAL A 33 -25.73 3.83 -12.98
C VAL A 33 -24.59 4.38 -12.11
N PRO A 34 -24.46 5.69 -11.84
CA PRO A 34 -23.35 6.19 -11.02
C PRO A 34 -23.36 5.68 -9.57
N PRO A 35 -24.50 5.67 -8.84
CA PRO A 35 -24.55 5.06 -7.50
C PRO A 35 -24.21 3.58 -7.50
N LEU A 36 -24.64 2.83 -8.52
CA LEU A 36 -24.28 1.42 -8.67
C LEU A 36 -22.80 1.24 -8.99
N ALA A 37 -22.21 2.11 -9.80
CA ALA A 37 -20.77 2.09 -10.08
C ALA A 37 -19.95 2.36 -8.81
N LEU A 38 -20.44 3.23 -7.91
CA LEU A 38 -19.82 3.50 -6.61
C LEU A 38 -19.93 2.35 -5.60
N LEU A 39 -20.75 1.33 -5.87
CA LEU A 39 -20.82 0.11 -5.03
C LEU A 39 -19.73 -0.91 -5.37
N HIS A 40 -19.04 -0.75 -6.52
CA HIS A 40 -17.98 -1.67 -6.89
C HIS A 40 -16.73 -1.44 -6.04
N ARG A 41 -16.14 -2.53 -5.53
CA ARG A 41 -14.95 -2.48 -4.66
C ARG A 41 -13.68 -2.97 -5.35
N GLN A 42 -13.74 -3.41 -6.61
CA GLN A 42 -12.56 -3.82 -7.36
C GLN A 42 -12.26 -2.80 -8.45
N GLU A 43 -11.02 -2.70 -8.89
CA GLU A 43 -10.70 -1.85 -10.02
C GLU A 43 -11.09 -2.52 -11.33
N LEU A 44 -11.91 -1.85 -12.14
CA LEU A 44 -12.10 -2.27 -13.52
C LEU A 44 -10.85 -1.94 -14.35
N PRO A 45 -10.52 -2.72 -15.40
CA PRO A 45 -9.33 -2.48 -16.22
C PRO A 45 -9.26 -1.07 -16.84
N LEU A 46 -10.42 -0.50 -17.19
CA LEU A 46 -10.52 0.86 -17.72
C LEU A 46 -10.26 1.92 -16.64
N GLU A 47 -10.77 1.71 -15.42
CA GLU A 47 -10.52 2.60 -14.28
C GLU A 47 -9.04 2.61 -13.93
N ARG A 48 -8.42 1.44 -13.86
CA ARG A 48 -6.97 1.30 -13.63
C ARG A 48 -6.14 2.01 -14.69
N SER A 49 -6.53 1.86 -15.96
CA SER A 49 -5.85 2.52 -17.08
C SER A 49 -5.98 4.05 -16.99
N LEU A 50 -7.17 4.55 -16.69
CA LEU A 50 -7.44 5.98 -16.53
C LEU A 50 -6.71 6.55 -15.32
N ALA A 51 -6.70 5.84 -14.18
CA ALA A 51 -5.97 6.23 -12.98
C ALA A 51 -4.46 6.31 -13.26
N ASN A 52 -3.88 5.29 -13.89
CA ASN A 52 -2.46 5.28 -14.28
C ASN A 52 -2.10 6.44 -15.22
N ALA A 53 -2.94 6.71 -16.22
CA ALA A 53 -2.74 7.83 -17.15
C ALA A 53 -2.82 9.18 -16.41
N THR A 54 -3.80 9.34 -15.52
CA THR A 54 -4.00 10.56 -14.72
C THR A 54 -2.82 10.81 -13.81
N VAL A 55 -2.38 9.81 -13.03
CA VAL A 55 -1.21 9.93 -12.14
C VAL A 55 0.04 10.28 -12.93
N THR A 56 0.25 9.63 -14.08
CA THR A 56 1.40 9.91 -14.95
C THR A 56 1.39 11.34 -15.49
N LEU A 57 0.24 11.81 -15.97
CA LEU A 57 0.11 13.18 -16.47
C LEU A 57 0.36 14.20 -15.37
N VAL A 58 -0.27 14.04 -14.21
CA VAL A 58 -0.14 14.97 -13.09
C VAL A 58 1.31 15.02 -12.58
N ALA A 59 1.95 13.87 -12.39
CA ALA A 59 3.34 13.79 -11.97
C ALA A 59 4.27 14.49 -12.98
N ARG A 60 4.10 14.23 -14.28
CA ARG A 60 4.87 14.90 -15.35
C ARG A 60 4.76 16.42 -15.31
N LEU A 61 3.56 16.93 -15.08
CA LEU A 61 3.30 18.37 -15.05
C LEU A 61 3.84 19.04 -13.78
N SER A 62 4.02 18.28 -12.69
CA SER A 62 4.26 18.84 -11.35
C SER A 62 5.64 18.54 -10.76
N ALA A 63 6.32 17.49 -11.22
CA ALA A 63 7.56 16.99 -10.63
C ALA A 63 8.81 17.83 -10.92
N GLY A 64 8.78 18.67 -11.95
CA GLY A 64 9.98 19.35 -12.45
C GLY A 64 11.01 18.35 -13.01
N SER A 65 12.29 18.73 -12.96
CA SER A 65 13.39 17.95 -13.56
C SER A 65 14.58 17.73 -12.62
N ALA A 66 14.35 17.81 -11.31
CA ALA A 66 15.40 17.61 -10.31
C ALA A 66 16.02 16.21 -10.44
N ALA A 67 17.34 16.16 -10.53
CA ALA A 67 18.07 14.91 -10.48
C ALA A 67 18.13 14.39 -9.04
N ASN A 68 18.09 13.07 -8.88
CA ASN A 68 18.27 12.43 -7.59
C ASN A 68 19.69 12.69 -7.06
N PRO A 69 19.85 13.42 -5.94
CA PRO A 69 21.15 13.79 -5.40
C PRO A 69 21.91 12.61 -4.79
N VAL A 70 21.25 11.47 -4.55
CA VAL A 70 21.86 10.23 -4.05
C VAL A 70 22.72 9.54 -5.14
N GLY A 71 22.57 9.98 -6.41
CA GLY A 71 23.36 9.51 -7.55
C GLY A 71 22.76 8.30 -8.28
N PRO A 72 23.18 8.04 -9.52
CA PRO A 72 22.72 6.89 -10.30
C PRO A 72 23.32 5.59 -9.79
N GLY A 73 22.46 4.61 -9.50
CA GLY A 73 22.85 3.28 -9.04
C GLY A 73 22.71 3.15 -7.53
N ALA A 74 21.57 2.60 -7.10
CA ALA A 74 21.34 1.80 -5.90
C ALA A 74 22.38 1.80 -4.77
N HIS A 75 22.82 2.96 -4.29
CA HIS A 75 23.21 3.08 -2.90
C HIS A 75 21.91 3.02 -2.12
N VAL A 76 21.42 1.79 -1.93
CA VAL A 76 20.37 1.49 -0.95
C VAL A 76 20.95 1.91 0.38
N THR A 77 20.64 3.13 0.80
CA THR A 77 20.94 3.55 2.16
C THR A 77 20.06 2.71 3.08
N ASP A 78 20.59 2.35 4.24
CA ASP A 78 19.79 1.71 5.28
C ASP A 78 18.55 2.57 5.60
N ALA A 79 18.71 3.89 5.60
CA ALA A 79 17.62 4.84 5.79
C ALA A 79 16.50 4.73 4.73
N GLY A 80 16.81 4.65 3.43
CA GLY A 80 15.82 4.43 2.38
C GLY A 80 15.11 3.09 2.50
N ARG A 81 15.84 2.02 2.86
CA ARG A 81 15.26 0.70 3.14
C ARG A 81 14.29 0.76 4.33
N PHE A 82 14.72 1.31 5.46
CA PHE A 82 13.90 1.37 6.68
C PHE A 82 12.67 2.26 6.51
N ALA A 83 12.81 3.40 5.82
CA ALA A 83 11.67 4.24 5.50
C ALA A 83 10.65 3.49 4.63
N TYR A 84 11.11 2.70 3.65
CA TYR A 84 10.21 1.90 2.81
C TYR A 84 9.49 0.83 3.63
N LEU A 85 10.20 0.12 4.51
CA LEU A 85 9.60 -0.92 5.34
C LEU A 85 8.57 -0.33 6.31
N GLY A 86 8.87 0.79 6.95
CA GLY A 86 7.96 1.43 7.92
C GLY A 86 6.74 2.11 7.29
N SER A 87 6.83 2.59 6.05
CA SER A 87 5.81 3.47 5.47
C SER A 87 5.21 3.02 4.13
N CYS A 88 5.88 2.15 3.38
CA CYS A 88 5.47 1.80 2.01
C CYS A 88 5.11 0.31 1.86
N ALA A 89 5.86 -0.59 2.50
CA ALA A 89 5.74 -2.04 2.31
C ALA A 89 4.38 -2.61 2.73
N THR A 90 3.72 -1.99 3.70
CA THR A 90 2.38 -2.37 4.19
C THR A 90 1.32 -2.37 3.09
N CYS A 91 1.44 -1.50 2.09
CA CYS A 91 0.56 -1.46 0.92
C CYS A 91 1.24 -2.01 -0.33
N HIS A 92 2.48 -1.58 -0.61
CA HIS A 92 3.18 -1.93 -1.84
C HIS A 92 3.90 -3.29 -1.79
N GLY A 93 3.95 -3.96 -0.64
CA GLY A 93 4.62 -5.23 -0.42
C GLY A 93 6.14 -5.09 -0.25
N ALA A 94 6.78 -6.06 0.40
CA ALA A 94 8.25 -6.06 0.57
C ALA A 94 9.03 -6.13 -0.76
N LYS A 95 8.36 -6.62 -1.82
CA LYS A 95 8.89 -6.70 -3.19
C LYS A 95 8.50 -5.51 -4.07
N GLY A 96 7.68 -4.58 -3.56
CA GLY A 96 7.09 -3.52 -4.36
C GLY A 96 6.06 -4.01 -5.39
N ASP A 97 5.51 -5.21 -5.24
CA ASP A 97 4.59 -5.84 -6.20
C ASP A 97 3.11 -5.50 -5.98
N GLY A 98 2.80 -4.54 -5.10
CA GLY A 98 1.45 -4.12 -4.76
C GLY A 98 0.68 -5.13 -3.90
N ARG A 99 1.36 -6.16 -3.38
CA ARG A 99 0.75 -7.23 -2.55
C ARG A 99 1.10 -7.11 -1.08
N GLY A 100 1.21 -5.89 -0.57
CA GLY A 100 1.29 -5.64 0.87
C GLY A 100 0.01 -6.08 1.59
N ALA A 101 0.05 -6.17 2.91
CA ALA A 101 -1.07 -6.61 3.74
C ALA A 101 -2.37 -5.86 3.44
N PHE A 102 -2.31 -4.56 3.12
CA PHE A 102 -3.47 -3.75 2.75
C PHE A 102 -3.54 -3.42 1.25
N GLY A 103 -2.63 -3.95 0.42
CA GLY A 103 -2.47 -3.52 -0.97
C GLY A 103 -3.72 -3.71 -1.83
N ARG A 104 -4.51 -4.75 -1.56
CA ARG A 104 -5.77 -5.07 -2.27
C ARG A 104 -7.04 -4.63 -1.53
N ASP A 105 -6.86 -4.00 -0.38
CA ASP A 105 -7.95 -3.47 0.45
C ASP A 105 -8.10 -1.95 0.30
N THR A 106 -7.25 -1.32 -0.52
CA THR A 106 -7.34 0.09 -0.88
C THR A 106 -8.11 0.26 -2.19
N TYR A 107 -8.67 1.44 -2.41
CA TYR A 107 -9.23 1.83 -3.71
C TYR A 107 -8.68 3.19 -4.13
N PRO A 108 -7.94 3.29 -5.25
CA PRO A 108 -7.39 2.21 -6.07
C PRO A 108 -6.52 1.18 -5.29
N ASP A 109 -6.31 -0.01 -5.86
CA ASP A 109 -5.34 -1.00 -5.37
C ASP A 109 -3.95 -0.36 -5.31
N ALA A 110 -3.14 -0.75 -4.33
CA ALA A 110 -1.76 -0.28 -4.24
C ALA A 110 -0.99 -0.63 -5.52
N ALA A 111 -0.32 0.35 -6.09
CA ALA A 111 0.41 0.17 -7.34
C ALA A 111 1.55 -0.86 -7.19
N ASP A 112 1.70 -1.70 -8.20
CA ASP A 112 2.93 -2.47 -8.41
C ASP A 112 4.04 -1.50 -8.84
N LEU A 113 4.99 -1.26 -7.95
CA LEU A 113 6.14 -0.38 -8.13
C LEU A 113 7.15 -0.95 -9.11
N THR A 114 7.10 -2.25 -9.39
CA THR A 114 7.92 -2.95 -10.39
C THR A 114 7.27 -3.03 -11.77
N SER A 115 6.00 -2.61 -11.88
CA SER A 115 5.28 -2.62 -13.15
C SER A 115 5.90 -1.67 -14.19
N PRO A 116 5.78 -1.96 -15.50
CA PRO A 116 6.29 -1.09 -16.55
C PRO A 116 5.80 0.36 -16.47
N ASN A 117 4.57 0.58 -16.00
CA ASN A 117 3.99 1.91 -15.82
C ASN A 117 4.73 2.73 -14.74
N THR A 118 5.10 2.10 -13.62
CA THR A 118 5.83 2.77 -12.55
C THR A 118 7.31 2.91 -12.89
N VAL A 119 7.91 1.89 -13.52
CA VAL A 119 9.31 1.91 -13.98
C VAL A 119 9.55 3.06 -14.96
N ALA A 120 8.60 3.30 -15.87
CA ALA A 120 8.68 4.36 -16.87
C ALA A 120 8.61 5.79 -16.30
N LYS A 121 8.29 5.96 -15.01
CA LYS A 121 8.30 7.27 -14.36
C LYS A 121 9.74 7.75 -14.16
N THR A 122 9.96 9.05 -14.15
CA THR A 122 11.28 9.62 -13.80
C THR A 122 11.49 9.64 -12.28
N ASP A 123 12.73 9.81 -11.83
CA ASP A 123 13.03 9.93 -10.39
C ASP A 123 12.33 11.15 -9.77
N ALA A 124 12.27 12.27 -10.50
CA ALA A 124 11.53 13.46 -10.08
C ALA A 124 10.03 13.17 -9.93
N GLU A 125 9.44 12.41 -10.87
CA GLU A 125 8.03 12.01 -10.79
C GLU A 125 7.76 11.13 -9.57
N LEU A 126 8.61 10.13 -9.31
CA LEU A 126 8.49 9.28 -8.11
C LEU A 126 8.65 10.10 -6.83
N PHE A 127 9.64 11.00 -6.78
CA PHE A 127 9.85 11.92 -5.67
C PHE A 127 8.60 12.76 -5.40
N TRP A 128 8.02 13.36 -6.44
CA TRP A 128 6.83 14.18 -6.33
C TRP A 128 5.63 13.38 -5.80
N ILE A 129 5.42 12.16 -6.32
CA ILE A 129 4.34 11.27 -5.86
C ILE A 129 4.52 10.91 -4.39
N ILE A 130 5.72 10.51 -3.96
CA ILE A 130 5.98 10.14 -2.55
C ILE A 130 5.83 11.36 -1.63
N LYS A 131 6.33 12.52 -2.05
CA LYS A 131 6.27 13.74 -1.25
C LYS A 131 4.84 14.25 -1.05
N ASN A 132 4.02 14.22 -2.09
CA ASN A 132 2.70 14.85 -2.08
C ASN A 132 1.56 13.87 -1.87
N GLY A 133 1.77 12.59 -2.12
CA GLY A 133 0.71 11.58 -2.13
C GLY A 133 -0.21 11.75 -3.33
N LEU A 134 -1.31 11.00 -3.33
CA LEU A 134 -2.33 11.06 -4.38
C LEU A 134 -3.71 11.23 -3.76
N ALA A 135 -4.33 12.39 -3.99
CA ALA A 135 -5.69 12.67 -3.53
C ALA A 135 -6.68 11.63 -4.08
N PHE A 136 -7.72 11.33 -3.29
CA PHE A 136 -8.74 10.32 -3.60
C PHE A 136 -8.18 8.90 -3.74
N THR A 137 -7.02 8.63 -3.13
CA THR A 137 -6.44 7.29 -3.00
C THR A 137 -5.98 7.08 -1.57
N ALA A 138 -5.55 5.85 -1.25
CA ALA A 138 -4.93 5.53 0.03
C ALA A 138 -3.46 5.98 0.14
N MET A 139 -2.85 6.55 -0.93
CA MET A 139 -1.43 6.94 -0.93
C MET A 139 -1.23 8.30 -0.24
N PRO A 140 -0.66 8.34 0.98
CA PRO A 140 -0.46 9.59 1.71
C PRO A 140 0.74 10.38 1.16
N GLY A 141 0.79 11.67 1.47
CA GLY A 141 1.96 12.50 1.21
C GLY A 141 2.96 12.45 2.36
N PHE A 142 4.21 12.10 2.07
CA PHE A 142 5.24 11.94 3.08
C PHE A 142 6.14 13.17 3.28
N GLY A 143 5.93 14.26 2.54
CA GLY A 143 6.74 15.49 2.65
C GLY A 143 6.68 16.19 4.01
N ARG A 144 5.73 15.83 4.88
CA ARG A 144 5.65 16.31 6.27
C ARG A 144 6.29 15.36 7.28
N VAL A 145 6.58 14.13 6.86
CA VAL A 145 7.13 13.05 7.70
C VAL A 145 8.63 12.89 7.45
N TYR A 146 9.04 13.00 6.18
CA TYR A 146 10.42 12.83 5.76
C TYR A 146 10.96 14.11 5.13
N PRO A 147 12.21 14.51 5.43
CA PRO A 147 12.89 15.55 4.67
C PRO A 147 13.14 15.06 3.24
N ASP A 148 13.32 16.01 2.31
CA ASP A 148 13.52 15.71 0.88
C ASP A 148 14.65 14.71 0.62
N GLN A 149 15.74 14.78 1.39
CA GLN A 149 16.85 13.82 1.31
C GLN A 149 16.37 12.37 1.49
N ASN A 150 15.56 12.10 2.52
CA ASN A 150 15.05 10.75 2.79
C ASN A 150 14.05 10.30 1.71
N ILE A 151 13.32 11.22 1.10
CA ILE A 151 12.42 10.90 -0.03
C ILE A 151 13.24 10.51 -1.26
N TRP A 152 14.38 11.17 -1.53
CA TRP A 152 15.29 10.74 -2.59
C TRP A 152 15.92 9.37 -2.32
N GLU A 153 16.21 9.05 -1.06
CA GLU A 153 16.66 7.70 -0.67
C GLU A 153 15.56 6.65 -0.85
N LEU A 154 14.30 6.98 -0.56
CA LEU A 154 13.14 6.14 -0.88
C LEU A 154 13.02 5.88 -2.39
N VAL A 155 13.16 6.92 -3.22
CA VAL A 155 13.16 6.77 -4.69
C VAL A 155 14.27 5.82 -5.11
N SER A 156 15.47 5.98 -4.57
CA SER A 156 16.62 5.11 -4.85
C SER A 156 16.36 3.66 -4.46
N TYR A 157 15.68 3.43 -3.32
CA TYR A 157 15.28 2.09 -2.90
C TYR A 157 14.21 1.49 -3.83
N VAL A 158 13.22 2.27 -4.27
CA VAL A 158 12.22 1.82 -5.26
C VAL A 158 12.91 1.42 -6.57
N ARG A 159 13.92 2.18 -7.04
CA ARG A 159 14.72 1.80 -8.20
C ARG A 159 15.49 0.51 -7.99
N ALA A 160 16.08 0.32 -6.81
CA ALA A 160 16.76 -0.92 -6.48
C ALA A 160 15.79 -2.11 -6.59
N LEU A 161 14.56 -2.00 -6.05
CA LEU A 161 13.52 -3.05 -6.20
C LEU A 161 13.19 -3.35 -7.67
N GLN A 162 13.05 -2.31 -8.50
CA GLN A 162 12.78 -2.44 -9.94
C GLN A 162 13.91 -3.16 -10.71
N GLU A 163 15.16 -2.96 -10.28
CA GLU A 163 16.35 -3.62 -10.86
C GLU A 163 16.59 -5.03 -10.30
N GLY A 164 15.78 -5.50 -9.35
CA GLY A 164 16.02 -6.74 -8.62
C GLY A 164 17.27 -6.71 -7.74
N LYS A 165 17.88 -5.52 -7.55
CA LYS A 165 19.05 -5.26 -6.70
C LYS A 165 18.68 -4.81 -5.31
N GLY A 166 17.46 -4.28 -5.16
CA GLY A 166 16.82 -4.15 -3.87
C GLY A 166 16.61 -5.56 -3.40
N THR A 167 17.38 -5.98 -2.40
CA THR A 167 17.10 -7.22 -1.69
C THR A 167 15.69 -7.08 -1.15
N ALA A 168 14.72 -7.68 -1.85
CA ALA A 168 13.44 -8.00 -1.26
C ALA A 168 13.77 -8.86 -0.06
N VAL A 169 13.75 -8.25 1.11
CA VAL A 169 13.87 -8.98 2.35
C VAL A 169 12.68 -9.92 2.34
N THR A 170 12.95 -11.20 2.11
CA THR A 170 11.93 -12.23 2.32
C THR A 170 11.81 -12.34 3.82
N ILE A 171 10.86 -11.58 4.38
CA ILE A 171 10.40 -11.78 5.74
C ILE A 171 9.53 -13.04 5.64
N PRO A 172 9.98 -14.20 6.16
CA PRO A 172 9.18 -15.41 6.05
C PRO A 172 7.84 -15.18 6.75
N MET A 173 6.75 -15.75 6.25
CA MET A 173 5.50 -15.69 6.99
C MET A 173 5.53 -16.65 8.18
N ALA A 174 4.72 -16.37 9.20
CA ALA A 174 4.54 -17.29 10.32
C ALA A 174 3.98 -18.64 9.83
N THR A 175 4.61 -19.75 10.20
CA THR A 175 4.10 -21.10 9.94
C THR A 175 2.89 -21.40 10.83
N ARG A 176 2.12 -22.46 10.52
CA ARG A 176 0.97 -22.86 11.36
C ARG A 176 1.40 -23.17 12.79
N GLU A 177 2.58 -23.75 12.97
CA GLU A 177 3.14 -24.07 14.27
C GLU A 177 3.50 -22.80 15.05
N GLN A 178 4.04 -21.78 14.37
CA GLN A 178 4.35 -20.48 14.98
C GLN A 178 3.07 -19.73 15.37
N LEU A 179 2.03 -19.79 14.54
CA LEU A 179 0.71 -19.24 14.87
C LEU A 179 0.06 -19.97 16.03
N ALA A 180 0.17 -21.30 16.10
CA ALA A 180 -0.38 -22.10 17.19
C ALA A 180 0.31 -21.84 18.55
N PHE A 181 1.53 -21.30 18.54
CA PHE A 181 2.22 -20.90 19.77
C PHE A 181 1.61 -19.63 20.41
N ALA A 182 0.93 -18.79 19.61
CA ALA A 182 0.26 -17.60 20.11
C ALA A 182 -1.06 -17.93 20.80
N ASP A 183 -1.07 -17.77 22.12
CA ASP A 183 -2.22 -18.06 22.97
C ASP A 183 -2.31 -16.99 24.08
N LEU A 184 -3.39 -16.20 24.05
CA LEU A 184 -3.68 -15.15 25.03
C LEU A 184 -4.02 -15.70 26.43
N ALA A 185 -4.43 -16.96 26.53
CA ALA A 185 -4.69 -17.63 27.81
C ALA A 185 -3.47 -18.43 28.32
N GLY A 186 -2.41 -18.50 27.52
CA GLY A 186 -1.23 -19.32 27.79
C GLY A 186 -0.22 -18.68 28.76
N ALA A 187 0.97 -19.28 28.80
CA ALA A 187 2.12 -18.75 29.53
C ALA A 187 2.62 -17.42 28.94
N LYS A 188 3.46 -16.70 29.69
CA LYS A 188 3.99 -15.37 29.30
C LYS A 188 4.50 -15.31 27.85
N ALA A 189 5.31 -16.28 27.44
CA ALA A 189 5.85 -16.33 26.08
C ALA A 189 4.76 -16.56 25.00
N GLN A 190 3.69 -17.30 25.31
CA GLN A 190 2.58 -17.53 24.37
C GLN A 190 1.70 -16.28 24.23
N ARG A 191 1.45 -15.57 25.34
CA ARG A 191 0.76 -14.28 25.31
C ARG A 191 1.58 -13.22 24.57
N GLY A 192 2.89 -13.19 24.83
CA GLY A 192 3.84 -12.35 24.11
C GLY A 192 3.87 -12.63 22.61
N ALA A 193 3.80 -13.90 22.20
CA ALA A 193 3.67 -14.28 20.79
C ALA A 193 2.36 -13.80 20.17
N ALA A 194 1.25 -13.91 20.91
CA ALA A 194 -0.04 -13.38 20.46
C ALA A 194 0.00 -11.86 20.27
N ILE A 195 0.62 -11.12 21.19
CA ILE A 195 0.85 -9.67 21.05
C ILE A 195 1.75 -9.39 19.83
N TYR A 196 2.86 -10.09 19.68
CA TYR A 196 3.82 -9.90 18.58
C TYR A 196 3.18 -10.06 17.21
N LEU A 197 2.28 -11.03 17.06
CA LEU A 197 1.54 -11.26 15.82
C LEU A 197 0.38 -10.27 15.65
N ALA A 198 -0.42 -10.04 16.68
CA ALA A 198 -1.59 -9.15 16.62
C ALA A 198 -1.22 -7.69 16.38
N MET A 199 -0.08 -7.25 16.91
CA MET A 199 0.46 -5.90 16.71
C MET A 199 1.33 -5.79 15.46
N ALA A 200 1.35 -6.82 14.61
CA ALA A 200 2.07 -6.89 13.34
C ALA A 200 3.59 -6.69 13.46
N CYS A 201 4.20 -7.00 14.62
CA CYS A 201 5.65 -6.90 14.80
C CYS A 201 6.40 -7.85 13.85
N ALA A 202 5.81 -9.02 13.57
CA ALA A 202 6.37 -10.03 12.66
C ALA A 202 6.50 -9.53 11.20
N GLU A 203 5.69 -8.56 10.78
CA GLU A 203 5.72 -8.02 9.41
C GLU A 203 7.02 -7.28 9.10
N CYS A 204 7.69 -6.74 10.12
CA CYS A 204 8.99 -6.07 9.98
C CYS A 204 10.14 -6.91 10.54
N HIS A 205 9.94 -7.56 11.69
CA HIS A 205 11.00 -8.28 12.40
C HIS A 205 11.09 -9.78 12.05
N GLY A 206 10.15 -10.29 11.26
CA GLY A 206 10.06 -11.71 10.93
C GLY A 206 9.36 -12.54 12.01
N PRO A 207 8.82 -13.71 11.66
CA PRO A 207 7.95 -14.52 12.51
C PRO A 207 8.70 -15.12 13.70
N ILE A 208 10.02 -15.18 13.60
CA ILE A 208 10.93 -15.62 14.66
C ILE A 208 12.05 -14.59 14.90
N GLY A 209 11.84 -13.32 14.58
CA GLY A 209 12.86 -12.29 14.79
C GLY A 209 14.03 -12.37 13.80
N ASN A 210 13.85 -13.09 12.69
CA ASN A 210 14.88 -13.38 11.70
C ASN A 210 14.86 -12.43 10.50
N ALA A 211 14.25 -11.25 10.64
CA ALA A 211 14.47 -10.19 9.66
C ALA A 211 15.97 -9.83 9.58
N PRO A 212 16.48 -9.46 8.40
CA PRO A 212 17.88 -9.10 8.21
C PRO A 212 18.20 -7.70 8.73
N GLY A 213 19.49 -7.47 8.96
CA GLY A 213 20.01 -6.17 9.40
C GLY A 213 19.49 -5.79 10.78
N GLU A 214 19.24 -4.49 10.99
CA GLU A 214 18.83 -3.95 12.29
C GLU A 214 17.39 -4.34 12.72
N LEU A 215 16.62 -4.98 11.84
CA LEU A 215 15.31 -5.54 12.18
C LEU A 215 15.42 -6.92 12.84
N SER A 216 16.59 -7.55 12.80
CA SER A 216 16.81 -8.81 13.49
C SER A 216 16.65 -8.65 14.99
N LEU A 217 15.89 -9.54 15.61
CA LEU A 217 15.77 -9.63 17.07
C LEU A 217 16.77 -10.63 17.67
N ALA A 218 17.85 -10.95 16.94
CA ALA A 218 18.93 -11.80 17.42
C ALA A 218 19.74 -11.16 18.57
N GLY A 219 19.70 -9.82 18.70
CA GLY A 219 20.37 -9.06 19.76
C GLY A 219 19.53 -8.87 21.04
N PRO A 220 20.09 -8.20 22.08
CA PRO A 220 19.32 -7.81 23.25
C PRO A 220 18.22 -6.82 22.85
N SER A 221 16.96 -7.20 23.07
CA SER A 221 15.79 -6.35 22.87
C SER A 221 15.62 -5.43 24.08
N GLU A 222 15.56 -4.12 23.85
CA GLU A 222 15.40 -3.15 24.90
C GLU A 222 13.94 -2.67 25.00
N ALA A 223 13.38 -2.68 26.22
CA ALA A 223 12.06 -2.14 26.50
C ALA A 223 11.93 -0.67 26.04
N SER A 224 13.03 0.10 26.14
CA SER A 224 13.16 1.47 25.66
C SER A 224 12.85 1.61 24.17
N ALA A 225 13.29 0.67 23.35
CA ALA A 225 13.04 0.69 21.91
C ALA A 225 11.54 0.54 21.63
N ILE A 226 10.87 -0.44 22.25
CA ILE A 226 9.42 -0.66 22.07
C ILE A 226 8.61 0.54 22.58
N ARG A 227 9.00 1.12 23.72
CA ARG A 227 8.32 2.28 24.31
C ARG A 227 8.51 3.55 23.48
N GLY A 228 9.74 3.84 23.06
CA GLY A 228 10.11 5.07 22.37
C GLY A 228 9.88 5.03 20.86
N GLY A 229 9.81 3.84 20.27
CA GLY A 229 9.89 3.68 18.82
C GLY A 229 11.27 4.07 18.26
N GLY A 230 11.35 4.16 16.94
CA GLY A 230 12.56 4.57 16.22
C GLY A 230 12.25 4.96 14.77
N LEU A 231 13.26 5.15 13.93
CA LEU A 231 13.08 5.42 12.49
C LEU A 231 12.37 4.23 11.81
N GLY A 232 11.06 4.35 11.60
CA GLY A 232 10.23 3.32 10.97
C GLY A 232 9.60 2.29 11.92
N MET A 233 9.95 2.31 13.22
CA MET A 233 9.30 1.47 14.25
C MET A 233 8.36 2.33 15.11
N PRO A 234 7.05 2.05 15.15
CA PRO A 234 6.11 2.82 15.94
C PRO A 234 6.41 2.69 17.44
N ALA A 235 6.03 3.72 18.20
CA ALA A 235 6.09 3.72 19.66
C ALA A 235 4.87 3.00 20.26
N TYR A 236 5.10 2.20 21.32
CA TYR A 236 4.07 1.50 22.08
C TYR A 236 4.05 1.99 23.53
N PRO A 237 3.47 3.17 23.80
CA PRO A 237 3.33 3.71 25.16
C PRO A 237 2.37 2.87 26.02
N PRO A 238 2.34 3.06 27.36
CA PRO A 238 1.57 2.22 28.29
C PRO A 238 0.07 2.13 28.03
N ASP A 239 -0.51 3.10 27.33
CA ASP A 239 -1.91 3.13 26.88
C ASP A 239 -2.18 2.22 25.66
N ARG A 240 -1.14 1.89 24.88
CA ARG A 240 -1.23 0.94 23.76
C ARG A 240 -0.73 -0.46 24.10
N LEU A 241 0.21 -0.56 25.02
CA LEU A 241 0.81 -1.81 25.46
C LEU A 241 1.08 -1.67 26.96
N SER A 242 0.28 -2.29 27.82
CA SER A 242 0.48 -2.19 29.27
C SER A 242 1.85 -2.74 29.70
N GLU A 243 2.29 -2.44 30.93
CA GLU A 243 3.56 -2.98 31.43
C GLU A 243 3.56 -4.52 31.52
N ALA A 244 2.40 -5.13 31.82
CA ALA A 244 2.27 -6.58 31.84
C ALA A 244 2.38 -7.19 30.43
N GLU A 245 1.74 -6.57 29.44
CA GLU A 245 1.83 -7.01 28.04
C GLU A 245 3.24 -6.81 27.46
N LEU A 246 3.93 -5.73 27.85
CA LEU A 246 5.33 -5.52 27.48
C LEU A 246 6.25 -6.60 28.08
N ASP A 247 6.05 -6.98 29.34
CA ASP A 247 6.81 -8.06 29.98
C ASP A 247 6.59 -9.42 29.28
N ASP A 248 5.33 -9.72 28.92
CA ASP A 248 4.99 -10.92 28.14
C ASP A 248 5.66 -10.89 26.75
N LEU A 249 5.60 -9.76 26.05
CA LEU A 249 6.22 -9.56 24.74
C LEU A 249 7.74 -9.72 24.81
N LEU A 250 8.40 -9.10 25.78
CA LEU A 250 9.86 -9.23 25.97
C LEU A 250 10.25 -10.67 26.32
N THR A 251 9.41 -11.36 27.10
CA THR A 251 9.59 -12.79 27.38
C THR A 251 9.56 -13.61 26.10
N PHE A 252 8.61 -13.35 25.20
CA PHE A 252 8.55 -14.00 23.90
C PHE A 252 9.76 -13.66 23.02
N VAL A 253 10.09 -12.38 22.87
CA VAL A 253 11.24 -11.93 22.05
C VAL A 253 12.55 -12.55 22.54
N ALA A 254 12.72 -12.74 23.84
CA ALA A 254 13.87 -13.44 24.39
C ALA A 254 13.98 -14.91 23.90
N THR A 255 12.86 -15.58 23.61
CA THR A 255 12.86 -16.95 23.04
C THR A 255 13.33 -17.02 21.60
N LEU A 256 13.34 -15.88 20.89
CA LEU A 256 13.77 -15.77 19.50
C LEU A 256 15.30 -15.67 19.37
N ARG A 257 15.99 -15.35 20.48
CA ARG A 257 17.44 -15.18 20.50
C ARG A 257 18.16 -16.52 20.32
N GLY A 258 19.15 -16.56 19.43
CA GLY A 258 20.03 -17.71 19.23
C GLY A 258 19.47 -18.84 18.36
N ARG A 259 18.44 -18.56 17.55
CA ARG A 259 17.88 -19.48 16.55
C ARG A 259 18.21 -19.03 15.13
#